data_AF-A0A9J7BG81-F1
#
_entry.id   AF-A0A9J7BG81-F1
#
_cell.length_a   1.000
_cell.length_b   1.000
_cell.length_c   1.000
_cell.angle_alpha   90.00
_cell.angle_beta   90.00
_cell.angle_gamma   90.00
#
_symmetry.space_group_name_H-M   'P 1'
#
loop_
_entity.id
_entity.type
_entity.pdbx_description
1 polymer ?
#
loop_
_entity_poly.entity_id
_entity_poly.type
_entity_poly.pdbx_seq_one_letter_code
_entity_poly.pdbx_strand_id
1 'polypeptide(L)'
;MPQPDEITINSAVQRCVNAWREALTRKNCKDPVDPGVWERDYAGKAYRKALPWLSTPDNVDAFIACVAQGLAIGAIDPSHATKLLYAAQVAITSRRARLQADKEARAQTKVGAPGPSPLGTGERSRSAAPPSPLGTKGAEDAVAAPQVPPTPLPMSKNGQAKRPAPQASQNKIDQIIKDLFAGKLPPEAVPALFDPSVRKALVQAPPPPPLNEKGGEAAVGRTAGA
;
A
#
# COMPACT_ATOMS: atom_id res chain seq x y z
N MET A 1 7.59 17.87 -14.55
CA MET A 1 6.99 16.70 -13.89
C MET A 1 7.53 16.68 -12.47
N PRO A 2 6.68 16.65 -11.43
CA PRO A 2 7.17 16.57 -10.06
C PRO A 2 8.01 15.30 -9.91
N GLN A 3 9.17 15.43 -9.29
CA GLN A 3 10.06 14.32 -8.96
C GLN A 3 9.28 13.32 -8.09
N PRO A 4 9.61 12.01 -8.11
CA PRO A 4 9.01 11.06 -7.19
C PRO A 4 9.55 11.37 -5.78
N ASP A 5 8.96 12.37 -5.14
CA ASP A 5 9.28 12.74 -3.78
C ASP A 5 9.07 11.50 -2.92
N GLU A 6 10.15 11.05 -2.28
CA GLU A 6 10.17 9.90 -1.40
C GLU A 6 8.99 10.03 -0.42
N ILE A 7 8.01 9.13 -0.55
CA ILE A 7 6.81 9.17 0.28
C ILE A 7 7.24 8.73 1.68
N THR A 8 7.58 9.71 2.51
CA THR A 8 7.77 9.46 3.93
C THR A 8 6.44 9.02 4.54
N ILE A 9 6.49 8.14 5.54
CA ILE A 9 5.31 7.67 6.26
C ILE A 9 4.50 8.86 6.81
N ASN A 10 5.18 9.87 7.36
CA ASN A 10 4.54 11.05 7.91
C ASN A 10 3.81 11.88 6.85
N SER A 11 4.40 12.09 5.67
CA SER A 11 3.74 12.86 4.60
C SER A 11 2.51 12.13 4.05
N ALA A 12 2.56 10.79 3.94
CA ALA A 12 1.40 9.99 3.54
C ALA A 12 0.25 10.08 4.56
N VAL A 13 0.57 9.97 5.85
CA VAL A 13 -0.43 10.07 6.93
C VAL A 13 -1.07 11.47 6.93
N GLN A 14 -0.26 12.53 6.84
CA GLN A 14 -0.77 13.90 6.76
C GLN A 14 -1.68 14.11 5.56
N ARG A 15 -1.32 13.57 4.39
CA ARG A 15 -2.18 13.61 3.19
C ARG A 15 -3.54 12.96 3.42
N CYS A 16 -3.57 11.80 4.08
CA CYS A 16 -4.82 11.11 4.37
C CYS A 16 -5.68 11.90 5.37
N VAL A 17 -5.06 12.41 6.45
CA VAL A 17 -5.73 13.23 7.46
C VAL A 17 -6.30 14.52 6.85
N ASN A 18 -5.53 15.19 5.99
CA ASN A 18 -5.99 16.40 5.30
C ASN A 18 -7.17 16.11 4.39
N ALA A 19 -7.15 15.02 3.61
CA ALA A 19 -8.27 14.63 2.77
C ALA A 19 -9.56 14.39 3.57
N TRP A 20 -9.46 13.83 4.78
CA TRP A 20 -10.60 13.64 5.68
C TRP A 20 -11.12 14.97 6.26
N ARG A 21 -10.22 15.83 6.75
CA ARG A 21 -10.58 17.17 7.26
C ARG A 21 -11.24 18.04 6.19
N GLU A 22 -10.69 18.04 4.97
CA GLU A 22 -11.26 18.76 3.83
C GLU A 22 -12.67 18.25 3.50
N ALA A 23 -12.89 16.93 3.53
CA ALA A 23 -14.19 16.35 3.27
C ALA A 23 -15.23 16.74 4.32
N LEU A 24 -14.85 16.81 5.60
CA LEU A 24 -15.70 17.33 6.68
C LEU A 24 -15.99 18.83 6.50
N THR A 25 -14.98 19.61 6.14
CA THR A 25 -15.12 21.06 5.89
C THR A 25 -16.09 21.33 4.74
N ARG A 26 -15.98 20.58 3.63
CA ARG A 26 -16.91 20.70 2.48
C ARG A 26 -18.36 20.38 2.81
N LYS A 27 -18.60 19.59 3.86
CA LYS A 27 -19.95 19.25 4.33
C LYS A 27 -20.49 20.20 5.40
N ASN A 28 -19.75 21.27 5.73
CA ASN A 28 -20.11 22.21 6.79
C ASN A 28 -20.46 21.51 8.11
N CYS A 29 -19.67 20.48 8.47
CA CYS A 29 -19.81 19.84 9.78
C CYS A 29 -19.69 20.90 10.88
N LYS A 30 -20.77 21.09 11.65
CA LYS A 30 -20.79 22.01 12.79
C LYS A 30 -19.76 21.63 13.84
N ASP A 31 -19.56 20.32 14.01
CA ASP A 31 -18.62 19.76 14.98
C ASP A 31 -17.64 18.79 14.29
N PRO A 32 -16.35 19.14 14.16
CA PRO A 32 -15.34 18.25 13.59
C PRO A 32 -14.91 17.14 14.56
N VAL A 33 -15.24 17.26 15.85
CA VAL A 33 -14.89 16.30 16.90
C VAL A 33 -15.81 15.09 16.88
N ASP A 34 -17.11 15.33 16.68
CA ASP A 34 -18.12 14.27 16.58
C ASP A 34 -18.98 14.46 15.33
N PRO A 35 -18.39 14.21 14.14
CA PRO A 35 -19.15 14.24 12.90
C PRO A 35 -20.24 13.17 12.95
N GLY A 36 -21.43 13.51 12.46
CA GLY A 36 -22.52 12.57 12.30
C GLY A 36 -22.14 11.37 11.43
N VAL A 37 -22.96 10.32 11.50
CA VAL A 37 -22.69 9.04 10.82
C VAL A 37 -22.47 9.22 9.31
N TRP A 38 -23.26 10.09 8.68
CA TRP A 38 -23.19 10.35 7.24
C TRP A 38 -21.93 11.12 6.84
N GLU A 39 -21.50 12.05 7.67
CA GLU A 39 -20.31 12.86 7.45
C GLU A 39 -19.04 12.05 7.68
N ARG A 40 -19.04 11.15 8.67
CA ARG A 40 -17.98 10.15 8.85
C ARG A 40 -17.83 9.23 7.66
N ASP A 41 -18.93 8.69 7.12
CA ASP A 41 -18.85 7.83 5.93
C ASP A 41 -18.33 8.60 4.70
N TYR A 42 -18.80 9.83 4.49
CA TYR A 42 -18.32 10.68 3.40
C TYR A 42 -16.83 11.01 3.53
N ALA A 43 -16.39 11.46 4.71
CA ALA A 43 -14.99 11.78 4.95
C ALA A 43 -14.10 10.52 4.95
N GLY A 44 -14.61 9.38 5.41
CA GLY A 44 -13.94 8.08 5.35
C GLY A 44 -13.74 7.59 3.92
N LYS A 45 -14.64 7.92 2.98
CA LYS A 45 -14.42 7.67 1.54
C LYS A 45 -13.30 8.55 1.00
N ALA A 46 -13.22 9.82 1.40
CA ALA A 46 -12.13 10.70 0.99
C ALA A 46 -10.77 10.24 1.56
N TYR A 47 -10.73 9.85 2.83
CA TYR A 47 -9.54 9.29 3.48
C TYR A 47 -9.02 8.05 2.73
N ARG A 48 -9.91 7.09 2.44
CA ARG A 48 -9.54 5.86 1.73
C ARG A 48 -9.04 6.13 0.31
N LYS A 49 -9.56 7.15 -0.38
CA LYS A 49 -9.06 7.57 -1.70
C LYS A 49 -7.67 8.20 -1.64
N ALA A 50 -7.27 8.74 -0.49
CA ALA A 50 -5.95 9.33 -0.28
C ALA A 50 -4.89 8.31 0.18
N LEU A 51 -5.27 7.06 0.45
CA LEU A 51 -4.33 6.02 0.86
C LEU A 51 -3.25 5.78 -0.21
N PRO A 52 -1.99 5.55 0.20
CA PRO A 52 -0.92 5.25 -0.73
C PRO A 52 -1.12 3.87 -1.41
N TRP A 53 -0.54 3.70 -2.60
CA TRP A 53 -0.65 2.48 -3.39
C TRP A 53 0.38 1.42 -2.95
N LEU A 54 0.00 0.14 -2.89
CA LEU A 54 0.85 -0.97 -2.42
C LEU A 54 1.98 -1.40 -3.38
N SER A 55 2.38 -0.52 -4.32
CA SER A 55 3.34 -0.84 -5.40
C SER A 55 4.80 -0.96 -4.92
N THR A 56 5.23 -0.17 -3.94
CA THR A 56 6.60 -0.16 -3.38
C THR A 56 6.58 -0.60 -1.91
N PRO A 57 7.71 -1.08 -1.34
CA PRO A 57 7.72 -1.56 0.03
C PRO A 57 7.48 -0.40 1.00
N ASP A 58 8.09 0.76 0.75
CA ASP A 58 7.92 1.97 1.56
C ASP A 58 6.46 2.46 1.56
N ASN A 59 5.77 2.33 0.42
CA ASN A 59 4.35 2.67 0.35
C ASN A 59 3.46 1.69 1.13
N VAL A 60 3.88 0.44 1.32
CA VAL A 60 3.13 -0.53 2.15
C VAL A 60 3.20 -0.12 3.61
N ASP A 61 4.37 0.29 4.10
CA ASP A 61 4.53 0.76 5.47
C ASP A 61 3.75 2.06 5.70
N ALA A 62 3.83 3.00 4.75
CA ALA A 62 3.01 4.21 4.76
C ALA A 62 1.50 3.89 4.73
N PHE A 63 1.08 2.89 3.94
CA PHE A 63 -0.31 2.46 3.88
C PHE A 63 -0.80 1.93 5.23
N ILE A 64 -0.02 1.05 5.87
CA ILE A 64 -0.37 0.48 7.18
C ILE A 64 -0.48 1.58 8.24
N ALA A 65 0.47 2.53 8.24
CA ALA A 65 0.43 3.68 9.14
C ALA A 65 -0.84 4.54 8.92
N CYS A 66 -1.20 4.82 7.66
CA CYS A 66 -2.43 5.53 7.34
C CYS A 66 -3.68 4.75 7.79
N VAL A 67 -3.72 3.43 7.64
CA VAL A 67 -4.86 2.62 8.08
C VAL A 67 -4.99 2.65 9.61
N ALA A 68 -3.88 2.51 10.33
CA ALA A 68 -3.86 2.60 11.79
C ALA A 68 -4.33 3.97 12.29
N GLN A 69 -3.82 5.06 11.69
CA GLN A 69 -4.27 6.42 12.00
C GLN A 69 -5.76 6.61 11.68
N GLY A 70 -6.24 6.04 10.57
CA GLY A 70 -7.63 6.10 10.14
C GLY A 70 -8.59 5.41 11.12
N LEU A 71 -8.17 4.29 11.69
CA LEU A 71 -8.87 3.63 12.79
C LEU A 71 -8.90 4.50 14.05
N ALA A 72 -7.76 5.08 14.43
CA ALA A 72 -7.62 5.92 15.61
C ALA A 72 -8.57 7.12 15.56
N ILE A 73 -8.69 7.81 14.41
CA ILE A 73 -9.60 8.96 14.24
C ILE A 73 -11.04 8.56 13.86
N GLY A 74 -11.33 7.28 13.67
CA GLY A 74 -12.65 6.81 13.24
C GLY A 74 -13.00 7.13 11.78
N ALA A 75 -12.01 7.42 10.94
CA ALA A 75 -12.18 7.59 9.49
C ALA A 75 -12.35 6.26 8.76
N ILE A 76 -11.85 5.16 9.33
CA ILE A 76 -11.99 3.81 8.79
C ILE A 76 -12.76 2.96 9.80
N ASP A 77 -13.83 2.32 9.33
CA ASP A 77 -14.57 1.34 10.12
C ASP A 77 -13.72 0.07 10.36
N PRO A 78 -13.77 -0.54 11.57
CA PRO A 78 -13.03 -1.77 11.87
C PRO A 78 -13.25 -2.91 10.86
N SER A 79 -14.45 -3.03 10.29
CA SER A 79 -14.77 -4.04 9.27
C SER A 79 -14.05 -3.81 7.94
N HIS A 80 -13.73 -2.56 7.61
CA HIS A 80 -12.93 -2.20 6.44
C HIS A 80 -11.43 -2.29 6.73
N ALA A 81 -10.99 -1.95 7.94
CA ALA A 81 -9.58 -1.98 8.30
C ALA A 81 -8.97 -3.38 8.19
N THR A 82 -9.69 -4.42 8.62
CA THR A 82 -9.23 -5.82 8.49
C THR A 82 -8.97 -6.20 7.04
N LYS A 83 -9.85 -5.81 6.11
CA LYS A 83 -9.69 -6.05 4.66
C LYS A 83 -8.49 -5.29 4.08
N LEU A 84 -8.29 -4.05 4.50
CA LEU A 84 -7.15 -3.22 4.05
C LEU A 84 -5.82 -3.80 4.54
N LEU A 85 -5.75 -4.19 5.82
CA LEU A 85 -4.55 -4.82 6.39
C LEU A 85 -4.26 -6.19 5.76
N TYR A 86 -5.29 -6.96 5.43
CA TYR A 86 -5.13 -8.21 4.68
C TYR A 86 -4.56 -7.97 3.27
N ALA A 87 -5.03 -6.93 2.56
CA ALA A 87 -4.47 -6.57 1.26
C ALA A 87 -2.98 -6.18 1.36
N ALA A 88 -2.59 -5.42 2.40
CA ALA A 88 -1.20 -5.11 2.68
C ALA A 88 -0.37 -6.37 2.94
N GLN A 89 -0.89 -7.32 3.73
CA GLN A 89 -0.25 -8.61 3.98
C GLN A 89 -0.01 -9.39 2.67
N VAL A 90 -1.02 -9.48 1.79
CA VAL A 90 -0.91 -10.15 0.49
C VAL A 90 0.15 -9.47 -0.40
N ALA A 91 0.23 -8.14 -0.38
CA ALA A 91 1.25 -7.41 -1.12
C ALA A 91 2.67 -7.74 -0.62
N ILE A 92 2.87 -7.82 0.71
CA ILE A 92 4.16 -8.18 1.31
C ILE A 92 4.56 -9.61 0.93
N THR A 93 3.64 -10.58 1.07
CA THR A 93 3.94 -11.99 0.78
C THR A 93 4.23 -12.22 -0.71
N SER A 94 3.45 -11.60 -1.59
CA SER A 94 3.65 -11.68 -3.04
C SER A 94 5.00 -11.10 -3.46
N ARG A 95 5.42 -9.96 -2.87
CA ARG A 95 6.73 -9.36 -3.13
C ARG A 95 7.87 -10.27 -2.67
N ARG A 96 7.76 -10.84 -1.47
CA ARG A 96 8.76 -11.79 -0.94
C ARG A 96 8.92 -13.00 -1.86
N ALA A 97 7.82 -13.54 -2.39
CA ALA A 97 7.85 -14.65 -3.33
C ALA A 97 8.58 -14.30 -4.64
N ARG A 98 8.30 -13.13 -5.22
CA ARG A 98 8.99 -12.66 -6.43
C ARG A 98 10.50 -12.51 -6.23
N LEU A 99 10.91 -11.87 -5.13
CA LEU A 99 12.34 -11.70 -4.82
C LEU A 99 13.07 -13.04 -4.63
N GLN A 100 12.39 -14.06 -4.10
CA GLN A 100 12.95 -15.40 -3.97
C GLN A 100 13.12 -16.06 -5.34
N ALA A 101 12.10 -16.00 -6.20
CA ALA A 101 12.17 -16.52 -7.55
C ALA A 101 13.30 -15.85 -8.38
N ASP A 102 13.43 -14.52 -8.28
CA ASP A 102 14.48 -13.77 -8.97
C ASP A 102 15.89 -14.17 -8.48
N LYS A 103 16.03 -14.43 -7.18
CA LYS A 103 17.30 -14.89 -6.59
C LYS A 103 17.67 -16.30 -7.08
N GLU A 104 16.70 -17.21 -7.17
CA GLU A 104 16.90 -18.57 -7.68
C GLU A 104 17.25 -18.56 -9.17
N ALA A 105 16.54 -17.77 -9.97
CA ALA A 105 16.85 -17.59 -11.39
C ALA A 105 18.27 -17.04 -11.61
N ARG A 106 18.71 -16.08 -10.79
CA ARG A 106 20.08 -15.53 -10.85
C ARG A 106 21.16 -16.51 -10.36
N ALA A 107 20.81 -17.43 -9.47
CA ALA A 107 21.74 -18.48 -9.03
C ALA A 107 21.96 -19.52 -10.15
N GLN A 108 20.91 -19.88 -10.89
CA GLN A 108 20.98 -20.84 -11.98
C GLN A 108 21.82 -20.33 -13.17
N THR A 109 21.72 -19.04 -13.51
CA THR A 109 22.53 -18.45 -14.60
C THR A 109 24.02 -18.38 -14.29
N LYS A 110 24.44 -18.42 -13.02
CA LYS A 110 25.86 -18.44 -12.65
C LYS A 110 26.51 -19.83 -12.71
N VAL A 111 25.74 -20.92 -12.67
CA VAL A 111 26.27 -22.29 -12.61
C VAL A 111 26.36 -22.92 -14.00
N GLY A 112 25.71 -22.35 -15.01
CA GLY A 112 25.64 -22.89 -16.37
C GLY A 112 26.20 -21.96 -17.44
N ALA A 113 27.44 -21.47 -17.29
CA ALA A 113 28.21 -20.99 -18.44
C ALA A 113 29.04 -22.17 -19.01
N PRO A 114 28.51 -23.01 -19.91
CA PRO A 114 29.38 -23.71 -20.85
C PRO A 114 30.03 -22.64 -21.73
N GLY A 115 31.35 -22.71 -21.88
CA GLY A 115 32.14 -21.71 -22.58
C GLY A 115 31.61 -21.41 -23.99
N PRO A 116 31.92 -20.22 -24.53
CA PRO A 116 31.49 -19.83 -25.88
C PRO A 116 32.14 -20.75 -26.91
N SER A 117 31.39 -21.72 -27.43
CA SER A 117 31.69 -22.27 -28.74
C SER A 117 31.25 -21.24 -29.78
N PRO A 118 32.17 -20.75 -30.63
CA PRO A 118 31.87 -19.73 -31.62
C PRO A 118 31.20 -20.33 -32.85
N LEU A 119 30.54 -19.46 -33.61
CA LEU A 119 30.25 -19.59 -35.04
C LEU A 119 29.20 -20.64 -35.45
N GLY A 120 27.98 -20.15 -35.67
CA GLY A 120 26.96 -20.81 -36.47
C GLY A 120 26.09 -19.76 -37.15
N THR A 121 26.60 -19.18 -38.24
CA THR A 121 25.89 -18.28 -39.15
C THR A 121 24.66 -19.02 -39.71
N GLY A 122 23.47 -18.55 -39.38
CA GLY A 122 22.21 -19.24 -39.73
C GLY A 122 21.07 -18.26 -39.90
N GLU A 123 21.22 -17.40 -40.90
CA GLU A 123 20.20 -16.50 -41.43
C GLU A 123 18.96 -17.29 -41.88
N ARG A 124 17.79 -17.04 -41.31
CA ARG A 124 16.51 -17.23 -42.03
C ARG A 124 15.34 -16.49 -41.38
N SER A 125 15.09 -15.31 -41.95
CA SER A 125 13.79 -14.89 -42.46
C SER A 125 12.64 -15.88 -42.26
N ARG A 126 11.59 -15.43 -41.56
CA ARG A 126 10.25 -15.27 -42.17
C ARG A 126 9.33 -14.43 -41.28
N SER A 127 8.94 -13.33 -41.89
CA SER A 127 7.78 -12.49 -41.62
C SER A 127 6.49 -13.32 -41.60
N ALA A 128 5.63 -13.13 -40.58
CA ALA A 128 4.20 -13.42 -40.66
C ALA A 128 3.46 -12.67 -39.54
N ALA A 129 2.71 -11.64 -39.93
CA ALA A 129 1.77 -10.92 -39.10
C ALA A 129 0.50 -11.74 -38.84
N PRO A 130 -0.16 -11.60 -37.68
CA PRO A 130 -1.56 -11.98 -37.55
C PRO A 130 -2.52 -10.78 -37.60
N PRO A 131 -3.73 -10.96 -38.16
CA PRO A 131 -4.74 -9.91 -38.34
C PRO A 131 -5.60 -9.65 -37.10
N SER A 132 -6.08 -8.42 -36.99
CA SER A 132 -7.09 -7.96 -36.04
C SER A 132 -8.46 -8.63 -36.25
N PRO A 133 -9.24 -8.89 -35.18
CA PRO A 133 -10.68 -9.04 -35.30
C PRO A 133 -11.46 -7.84 -34.76
N LEU A 134 -12.41 -7.42 -35.59
CA LEU A 134 -13.36 -6.34 -35.46
C LEU A 134 -14.72 -6.92 -35.00
N GLY A 135 -15.28 -6.36 -33.93
CA GLY A 135 -16.73 -6.32 -33.66
C GLY A 135 -17.36 -7.48 -32.86
N THR A 136 -18.15 -7.12 -31.85
CA THR A 136 -19.61 -7.38 -31.78
C THR A 136 -20.26 -6.61 -30.62
N LYS A 137 -21.43 -6.03 -30.92
CA LYS A 137 -22.41 -5.44 -29.98
C LYS A 137 -23.32 -6.56 -29.44
N GLY A 138 -23.90 -6.36 -28.25
CA GLY A 138 -25.26 -6.84 -27.94
C GLY A 138 -25.50 -7.43 -26.55
N ALA A 139 -26.58 -6.93 -25.90
CA ALA A 139 -27.44 -7.52 -24.85
C ALA A 139 -26.78 -7.92 -23.51
N GLU A 140 -27.07 -7.29 -22.37
CA GLU A 140 -28.35 -7.27 -21.62
C GLU A 140 -28.90 -8.67 -21.37
N ASP A 141 -28.50 -9.30 -20.26
CA ASP A 141 -29.35 -10.23 -19.50
C ASP A 141 -28.81 -10.49 -18.09
N ALA A 142 -29.74 -10.53 -17.14
CA ALA A 142 -29.53 -10.71 -15.71
C ALA A 142 -29.10 -12.16 -15.38
N VAL A 143 -28.04 -12.35 -14.60
CA VAL A 143 -27.75 -13.66 -13.99
C VAL A 143 -27.17 -13.52 -12.58
N ALA A 144 -27.74 -14.35 -11.72
CA ALA A 144 -27.47 -14.57 -10.32
C ALA A 144 -25.98 -14.72 -9.94
N ALA A 145 -25.70 -14.32 -8.69
CA ALA A 145 -24.42 -14.49 -8.03
C ALA A 145 -23.96 -15.96 -8.01
N PRO A 146 -22.75 -16.29 -8.52
CA PRO A 146 -22.16 -17.61 -8.34
C PRO A 146 -21.58 -17.74 -6.92
N GLN A 147 -22.17 -18.63 -6.12
CA GLN A 147 -21.49 -19.19 -4.95
C GLN A 147 -20.42 -20.16 -5.46
N VAL A 148 -19.15 -19.74 -5.42
CA VAL A 148 -18.01 -20.62 -5.71
C VAL A 148 -17.60 -21.29 -4.39
N PRO A 149 -17.75 -22.61 -4.23
CA PRO A 149 -17.20 -23.31 -3.08
C PRO A 149 -15.67 -23.31 -3.15
N PRO A 150 -14.95 -23.19 -2.01
CA PRO A 150 -13.50 -23.22 -2.01
C PRO A 150 -13.01 -24.63 -2.36
N THR A 151 -12.39 -24.76 -3.54
CA THR A 151 -11.67 -25.98 -3.93
C THR A 151 -10.45 -26.17 -3.02
N PRO A 152 -10.31 -27.31 -2.32
CA PRO A 152 -9.10 -27.61 -1.56
C PRO A 152 -7.92 -27.82 -2.52
N LEU A 153 -6.88 -26.99 -2.36
CA LEU A 153 -5.64 -27.11 -3.12
C LEU A 153 -4.95 -28.45 -2.80
N PRO A 154 -4.40 -29.16 -3.80
CA PRO A 154 -3.65 -30.38 -3.57
C PRO A 154 -2.36 -30.07 -2.80
N MET A 155 -2.15 -30.79 -1.70
CA MET A 155 -0.92 -30.72 -0.93
C MET A 155 0.24 -31.28 -1.76
N SER A 156 1.03 -30.39 -2.34
CA SER A 156 2.28 -30.74 -3.03
C SER A 156 3.33 -31.14 -2.00
N LYS A 157 3.56 -32.46 -1.90
CA LYS A 157 4.72 -33.03 -1.20
C LYS A 157 5.92 -32.87 -2.11
N ASN A 158 6.76 -31.85 -1.91
CA ASN A 158 8.05 -31.81 -2.58
C ASN A 158 9.18 -31.23 -1.72
N GLY A 159 10.25 -32.02 -1.63
CA GLY A 159 11.65 -31.65 -1.41
C GLY A 159 11.97 -30.60 -0.35
N GLN A 160 12.40 -31.05 0.83
CA GLN A 160 13.24 -30.24 1.72
C GLN A 160 14.61 -30.00 1.07
N ALA A 161 14.69 -28.97 0.21
CA ALA A 161 15.96 -28.35 -0.09
C ALA A 161 16.40 -27.55 1.14
N LYS A 162 17.55 -27.95 1.70
CA LYS A 162 18.24 -27.39 2.86
C LYS A 162 18.40 -25.86 2.70
N ARG A 163 17.47 -25.09 3.26
CA ARG A 163 17.49 -23.63 3.28
C ARG A 163 18.66 -23.12 4.16
N PRO A 164 19.41 -22.09 3.72
CA PRO A 164 20.34 -21.39 4.59
C PRO A 164 19.56 -20.66 5.70
N ALA A 165 20.10 -20.71 6.92
CA ALA A 165 19.47 -20.22 8.14
C ALA A 165 19.01 -18.75 8.02
N PRO A 166 17.77 -18.41 8.44
CA PRO A 166 17.30 -17.04 8.46
C PRO A 166 17.98 -16.24 9.58
N GLN A 167 18.39 -15.02 9.27
CA GLN A 167 18.98 -14.06 10.20
C GLN A 167 18.04 -13.81 11.39
N ALA A 168 18.57 -13.95 12.61
CA ALA A 168 17.83 -13.99 13.88
C ALA A 168 17.00 -12.73 14.20
N SER A 169 17.23 -11.60 13.53
CA SER A 169 16.51 -10.34 13.75
C SER A 169 15.14 -10.27 13.06
N GLN A 170 14.96 -10.95 11.91
CA GLN A 170 13.69 -10.92 11.18
C GLN A 170 12.57 -11.70 11.91
N ASN A 171 12.95 -12.76 12.63
CA ASN A 171 12.00 -13.62 13.35
C ASN A 171 11.24 -12.88 14.45
N LYS A 172 11.84 -11.84 15.06
CA LYS A 172 11.21 -11.12 16.17
C LYS A 172 10.07 -10.22 15.69
N ILE A 173 10.22 -9.59 14.51
CA ILE A 173 9.18 -8.74 13.91
C ILE A 173 8.04 -9.60 13.37
N ASP A 174 8.34 -10.70 12.67
CA ASP A 174 7.30 -11.63 12.20
C ASP A 174 6.55 -12.26 13.39
N GLN A 175 7.20 -12.45 14.55
CA GLN A 175 6.55 -12.94 15.77
C GLN A 175 5.62 -11.89 16.40
N ILE A 176 6.03 -10.63 16.49
CA ILE A 176 5.18 -9.54 17.00
C ILE A 176 3.97 -9.34 16.10
N ILE A 177 4.13 -9.38 14.78
CA ILE A 177 3.03 -9.28 13.82
C ILE A 177 2.10 -10.49 13.96
N LYS A 178 2.64 -11.71 14.07
CA LYS A 178 1.85 -12.91 14.33
C LYS A 178 1.07 -12.82 15.64
N ASP A 179 1.67 -12.31 16.71
CA ASP A 179 1.02 -12.19 18.01
C ASP A 179 -0.06 -11.08 18.01
N LEU A 180 0.14 -10.01 17.23
CA LEU A 180 -0.88 -9.00 16.94
C LEU A 180 -2.10 -9.60 16.21
N PHE A 181 -1.87 -10.41 15.17
CA PHE A 181 -2.95 -11.01 14.38
C PHE A 181 -3.58 -12.25 15.04
N ALA A 182 -2.87 -12.95 15.91
CA ALA A 182 -3.38 -14.10 16.66
C ALA A 182 -4.29 -13.72 17.83
N GLY A 183 -4.57 -12.42 18.02
CA GLY A 183 -5.40 -11.93 19.14
C GLY A 183 -4.80 -12.22 20.51
N LYS A 184 -3.47 -12.41 20.57
CA LYS A 184 -2.74 -12.77 21.80
C LYS A 184 -2.30 -11.55 22.61
N LEU A 185 -2.55 -10.34 22.12
CA LEU A 185 -2.47 -9.14 22.96
C LEU A 185 -3.65 -9.12 23.94
N PRO A 186 -3.39 -8.77 25.22
CA PRO A 186 -4.46 -8.62 26.18
C PRO A 186 -5.48 -7.59 25.66
N PRO A 187 -6.78 -7.91 25.64
CA PRO A 187 -7.83 -7.02 25.13
C PRO A 187 -7.92 -5.69 25.89
N GLU A 188 -7.24 -5.56 27.04
CA GLU A 188 -7.14 -4.32 27.81
C GLU A 188 -6.19 -3.26 27.21
N ALA A 189 -5.22 -3.64 26.37
CA ALA A 189 -4.24 -2.66 25.85
C ALA A 189 -4.75 -1.86 24.63
N VAL A 190 -5.75 -2.38 23.93
CA VAL A 190 -6.32 -1.77 22.73
C VAL A 190 -7.29 -0.61 23.04
N PRO A 191 -8.22 -0.68 24.02
CA PRO A 191 -9.21 0.38 24.23
C PRO A 191 -8.63 1.71 24.73
N ALA A 192 -7.44 1.71 25.36
CA ALA A 192 -6.78 2.94 25.79
C ALA A 192 -6.42 3.88 24.61
N LEU A 193 -6.25 3.35 23.41
CA LEU A 193 -6.02 4.11 22.17
C LEU A 193 -7.33 4.63 21.53
N PHE A 194 -8.48 4.12 21.96
CA PHE A 194 -9.80 4.52 21.46
C PHE A 194 -10.59 5.37 22.45
N ASP A 195 -9.97 5.78 23.56
CA ASP A 195 -10.60 6.68 24.52
C ASP A 195 -11.03 7.98 23.81
N PRO A 196 -12.31 8.38 23.90
CA PRO A 196 -12.83 9.58 23.24
C PRO A 196 -12.08 10.86 23.68
N SER A 197 -11.48 10.89 24.87
CA SER A 197 -10.67 12.00 25.36
C SER A 197 -9.34 12.10 24.61
N VAL A 198 -8.69 10.97 24.32
CA VAL A 198 -7.46 10.92 23.51
C VAL A 198 -7.76 11.29 22.06
N ARG A 199 -8.89 10.83 21.52
CA ARG A 199 -9.37 11.24 20.18
C ARG A 199 -9.60 12.74 20.09
N LYS A 200 -10.26 13.33 21.10
CA LYS A 200 -10.49 14.77 21.16
C LYS A 200 -9.18 15.57 21.19
N ALA A 201 -8.21 15.12 21.98
CA ALA A 201 -6.88 15.72 22.02
C ALA A 201 -6.14 15.63 20.66
N LEU A 202 -6.24 14.50 19.96
CA LEU A 202 -5.60 14.31 18.65
C LEU A 202 -6.24 15.16 17.54
N VAL A 203 -7.56 15.37 17.61
CA VAL A 203 -8.30 16.23 16.67
C VAL A 203 -8.08 17.71 16.95
N GLN A 204 -7.97 18.11 18.22
CA GLN A 204 -7.75 19.51 18.62
C GLN A 204 -6.31 19.97 18.54
N ALA A 205 -5.35 19.08 18.28
CA ALA A 205 -3.98 19.48 18.01
C ALA A 205 -3.98 20.45 16.81
N PRO A 206 -3.52 21.70 16.97
CA PRO A 206 -3.46 22.66 15.88
C PRO A 206 -2.62 22.07 14.75
N PRO A 207 -2.99 22.31 13.47
CA PRO A 207 -2.20 21.82 12.36
C PRO A 207 -0.75 22.28 12.55
N PRO A 208 0.26 21.42 12.33
CA PRO A 208 1.64 21.83 12.42
C PRO A 208 1.85 23.05 11.51
N PRO A 209 2.53 24.10 11.97
CA PRO A 209 2.77 25.28 11.14
C PRO A 209 3.42 24.83 9.83
N PRO A 210 3.06 25.44 8.69
CA PRO A 210 3.69 25.10 7.42
C PRO A 210 5.20 25.20 7.62
N LEU A 211 5.90 24.11 7.33
CA LEU A 211 7.35 24.10 7.30
C LEU A 211 7.74 25.14 6.25
N ASN A 212 8.19 26.31 6.70
CA ASN A 212 8.70 27.35 5.83
C ASN A 212 9.89 26.77 5.06
N GLU A 213 9.67 26.36 3.83
CA GLU A 213 10.70 26.13 2.81
C GLU A 213 11.36 27.46 2.44
N LYS A 214 12.05 28.10 3.40
CA LYS A 214 12.98 29.19 3.11
C LYS A 214 14.25 28.60 2.51
N GLY A 215 14.15 28.17 1.26
CA GLY A 215 15.26 27.75 0.41
C GLY A 215 15.41 28.71 -0.77
N GLY A 216 16.14 29.82 -0.54
CA GLY A 216 16.92 30.56 -1.54
C GLY A 216 16.27 30.97 -2.85
N GLU A 217 15.67 32.16 -2.90
CA GLU A 217 15.58 32.91 -4.15
C GLU A 217 16.64 34.02 -4.12
N ALA A 218 17.68 33.82 -4.93
CA ALA A 218 18.79 34.74 -5.10
C ALA A 218 18.29 36.05 -5.72
N ALA A 219 18.64 37.15 -5.06
CA ALA A 219 18.46 38.50 -5.56
C ALA A 219 19.22 38.68 -6.90
N VAL A 220 18.48 38.75 -8.01
CA VAL A 220 18.99 39.33 -9.26
C VAL A 220 18.64 40.81 -9.23
N GLY A 221 19.64 41.61 -8.85
CA GLY A 221 19.60 43.06 -9.01
C GLY A 221 19.52 43.42 -10.50
N ARG A 222 18.53 44.25 -10.86
CA ARG A 222 18.59 45.08 -12.07
C ARG A 222 18.74 46.53 -11.64
N THR A 223 19.96 47.00 -11.79
CA THR A 223 20.35 48.40 -11.77
C THR A 223 19.82 49.12 -13.01
N ALA A 224 19.59 50.41 -12.82
CA ALA A 224 19.04 51.41 -13.73
C ALA A 224 19.80 51.56 -15.06
N GLY A 225 19.12 52.17 -16.04
CA GLY A 225 19.73 52.69 -17.26
C GLY A 225 18.80 53.62 -18.03
N ALA A 226 19.01 54.92 -17.80
CA ALA A 226 18.74 56.13 -18.62
C ALA A 226 17.33 56.36 -19.21
#